data_AF-F8AH20-F1
#
_entry.id   AF-F8AH20-F1
#
_cell.length_a   1.000
_cell.length_b   1.000
_cell.length_c   1.000
_cell.angle_alpha   90.00
_cell.angle_beta   90.00
_cell.angle_gamma   90.00
#
_symmetry.space_group_name_H-M   'P 1'
#
loop_
_entity.id
_entity.type
_entity.pdbx_description
1 polymer ?
#
loop_
_entity_poly.entity_id
_entity_poly.type
_entity_poly.pdbx_seq_one_letter_code
_entity_poly.pdbx_strand_id
1 'polypeptide(L)'
;MYYDHFPTFGGYIFGMILYFALIPLVFLVVLRAEWDYIGKKMWKKVMRPFIICLLLASSLTSLLQFKLTNDYLYVYSLTRTDTCLTASCLVSEMERNEYYKFNVTAIQKLGMPRFGLMRAFRLVDKKFNKMKFGYEQVNAVVITRSMFPLPITEVWSYEVDPKDSHKITGLKKFYVYYPYNPGTLLSRFYDFEFTMFLWDIGGAPG
;
A
#
# COMPACT_ATOMS: atom_id res chain seq x y z
N MET A 1 12.14 19.38 3.21
CA MET A 1 10.90 18.74 2.70
C MET A 1 10.71 17.31 3.22
N TYR A 2 11.22 16.93 4.40
CA TYR A 2 10.96 15.58 4.97
C TYR A 2 9.58 15.51 5.68
N TYR A 3 9.00 16.66 6.04
CA TYR A 3 7.78 16.77 6.87
C TYR A 3 6.46 16.67 6.10
N ASP A 4 6.44 16.87 4.78
CA ASP A 4 5.21 16.80 3.97
C ASP A 4 4.77 15.37 3.63
N HIS A 5 5.60 14.37 3.98
CA HIS A 5 5.40 12.96 3.63
C HIS A 5 4.58 12.17 4.65
N PHE A 6 4.28 12.73 5.82
CA PHE A 6 3.66 12.00 6.92
C PHE A 6 2.13 12.15 6.92
N PRO A 7 1.37 11.03 7.01
CA PRO A 7 -0.06 11.12 7.25
C PRO A 7 -0.32 11.71 8.64
N THR A 8 -1.41 12.48 8.78
CA THR A 8 -1.84 13.00 10.09
C THR A 8 -2.03 11.84 11.08
N PHE A 9 -1.50 12.00 12.29
CA PHE A 9 -1.45 10.95 13.33
C PHE A 9 -2.80 10.24 13.52
N GLY A 10 -3.86 11.03 13.70
CA GLY A 10 -5.22 10.51 13.87
C GLY A 10 -5.72 9.77 12.63
N GLY A 11 -5.37 10.23 11.43
CA GLY A 11 -5.78 9.63 10.17
C GLY A 11 -5.17 8.25 9.93
N TYR A 12 -3.89 8.06 10.27
CA TYR A 12 -3.22 6.75 10.14
C TYR A 12 -3.77 5.74 11.15
N ILE A 13 -3.84 6.10 12.44
CA ILE A 13 -4.34 5.18 13.49
C ILE A 13 -5.78 4.77 13.21
N PHE A 14 -6.63 5.74 12.89
CA PHE A 14 -8.02 5.46 12.52
C PHE A 14 -8.11 4.56 11.28
N GLY A 15 -7.29 4.81 10.27
CA GLY A 15 -7.20 3.97 9.07
C GLY A 15 -6.78 2.54 9.38
N MET A 16 -5.81 2.34 10.27
CA MET A 16 -5.36 1.02 10.72
C MET A 16 -6.43 0.27 11.53
N ILE A 17 -7.13 0.98 12.43
CA ILE A 17 -8.25 0.40 13.20
C ILE A 17 -9.34 -0.08 12.24
N LEU A 18 -9.77 0.78 11.31
CA LEU A 18 -10.78 0.41 10.31
C LEU A 18 -10.31 -0.77 9.45
N TYR A 19 -9.05 -0.74 8.99
CA TYR A 19 -8.46 -1.79 8.17
C TYR A 19 -8.59 -3.17 8.84
N PHE A 20 -8.32 -3.27 10.14
CA PHE A 20 -8.45 -4.53 10.88
C PHE A 20 -9.87 -4.86 11.29
N ALA A 21 -10.72 -3.87 11.55
CA ALA A 21 -12.04 -4.06 12.11
C ALA A 21 -13.13 -4.36 11.08
N LEU A 22 -13.06 -3.84 9.85
CA LEU A 22 -14.16 -3.88 8.88
C LEU A 22 -14.67 -5.30 8.58
N ILE A 23 -13.77 -6.21 8.20
CA ILE A 23 -14.14 -7.58 7.86
C ILE A 23 -14.68 -8.33 9.09
N PRO A 24 -13.99 -8.37 10.25
CA PRO A 24 -14.53 -8.97 11.48
C PRO A 24 -15.88 -8.40 11.91
N LEU A 25 -16.09 -7.09 11.76
CA LEU A 25 -17.33 -6.42 12.13
C LEU A 25 -18.50 -6.91 11.27
N VAL A 26 -18.27 -7.19 9.97
CA VAL A 26 -19.29 -7.83 9.12
C VAL A 26 -19.73 -9.17 9.68
N PHE A 27 -18.79 -10.02 10.11
CA PHE A 27 -19.16 -11.29 10.73
C PHE A 27 -20.02 -11.08 11.97
N LEU A 28 -19.60 -10.19 12.88
CA LEU A 28 -20.34 -9.93 14.13
C LEU A 28 -21.74 -9.36 13.88
N VAL A 29 -21.86 -8.38 12.97
CA VAL A 29 -23.14 -7.73 12.66
C VAL A 29 -24.09 -8.72 12.00
N VAL A 30 -23.63 -9.48 11.01
CA VAL A 30 -24.50 -10.44 10.30
C VAL A 30 -24.91 -11.59 11.22
N LEU A 31 -23.99 -12.13 12.02
CA LEU A 31 -24.32 -13.17 13.00
C LEU A 31 -25.37 -12.68 14.00
N ARG A 32 -25.26 -11.43 14.47
CA ARG A 32 -26.20 -10.85 15.43
C ARG A 32 -27.56 -10.54 14.82
N ALA A 33 -27.59 -10.03 13.59
CA ALA A 33 -28.81 -9.66 12.88
C ALA A 33 -29.60 -10.89 12.42
N GLU A 34 -28.90 -11.94 11.99
CA GLU A 34 -29.51 -13.13 11.39
C GLU A 34 -29.60 -14.33 12.35
N TRP A 35 -29.39 -14.12 13.66
CA TRP A 35 -29.31 -15.19 14.67
C TRP A 35 -30.52 -16.13 14.65
N ASP A 36 -31.73 -15.58 14.51
CA ASP A 36 -32.97 -16.36 14.46
C ASP A 36 -33.05 -17.25 13.21
N TYR A 37 -32.53 -16.76 12.08
CA TYR A 37 -32.46 -17.52 10.82
C TYR A 37 -31.40 -18.61 10.89
N ILE A 38 -30.27 -18.35 11.56
CA ILE A 38 -29.23 -19.33 11.86
C ILE A 38 -29.78 -20.46 12.73
N GLY A 39 -30.47 -20.12 13.83
CA GLY A 39 -31.10 -21.10 14.72
C GLY A 39 -32.13 -21.98 14.01
N LYS A 40 -32.89 -21.39 13.07
CA LYS A 40 -33.85 -22.10 12.22
C LYS A 40 -33.22 -22.80 11.00
N LYS A 41 -31.88 -22.83 10.87
CA LYS A 41 -31.10 -23.42 9.77
C LYS A 41 -31.47 -22.87 8.37
N MET A 42 -31.99 -21.65 8.30
CA MET A 42 -32.38 -20.97 7.05
C MET A 42 -31.20 -20.27 6.38
N TRP A 43 -30.14 -21.02 6.06
CA TRP A 43 -28.86 -20.47 5.59
C TRP A 43 -28.95 -19.59 4.34
N LYS A 44 -29.87 -19.85 3.41
CA LYS A 44 -30.05 -19.01 2.22
C LYS A 44 -30.39 -17.55 2.55
N LYS A 45 -31.12 -17.31 3.64
CA LYS A 45 -31.49 -15.95 4.10
C LYS A 45 -30.32 -15.23 4.77
N VAL A 46 -29.43 -15.98 5.41
CA VAL A 46 -28.21 -15.46 6.06
C VAL A 46 -27.11 -15.18 5.03
N MET A 47 -26.93 -16.06 4.04
CA MET A 47 -25.83 -15.99 3.09
C MET A 47 -25.90 -14.76 2.17
N ARG A 48 -27.11 -14.36 1.76
CA ARG A 48 -27.29 -13.20 0.88
C ARG A 48 -26.80 -11.88 1.52
N PRO A 49 -27.29 -11.45 2.70
CA PRO A 49 -26.77 -10.25 3.36
C PRO A 49 -25.30 -10.42 3.75
N PHE A 50 -24.89 -11.62 4.17
CA PHE A 50 -23.48 -11.89 4.48
C PHE A 50 -22.54 -11.59 3.30
N ILE A 51 -22.84 -12.12 2.11
CA ILE A 51 -22.02 -11.89 0.90
C ILE A 51 -22.03 -10.41 0.51
N ILE A 52 -23.18 -9.73 0.57
CA ILE A 52 -23.27 -8.31 0.23
C ILE A 52 -22.40 -7.47 1.20
N CYS A 53 -22.55 -7.68 2.50
CA CYS A 53 -21.76 -6.98 3.51
C CYS A 53 -20.26 -7.29 3.37
N LEU A 54 -19.91 -8.55 3.08
CA LEU A 54 -18.50 -8.94 2.89
C LEU A 54 -17.90 -8.29 1.65
N LEU A 55 -18.63 -8.21 0.54
CA LEU A 55 -18.16 -7.52 -0.68
C LEU A 55 -17.93 -6.03 -0.43
N LEU A 56 -18.83 -5.37 0.31
CA LEU A 56 -18.68 -3.97 0.69
C LEU A 56 -17.48 -3.76 1.62
N ALA A 57 -17.36 -4.57 2.66
CA ALA A 57 -16.22 -4.48 3.59
C ALA A 57 -14.89 -4.81 2.90
N SER A 58 -14.85 -5.82 2.03
CA SER A 58 -13.67 -6.17 1.22
C SER A 58 -13.26 -5.00 0.32
N SER A 59 -14.24 -4.37 -0.34
CA SER A 59 -14.02 -3.21 -1.20
C SER A 59 -13.41 -2.03 -0.42
N LEU A 60 -13.98 -1.69 0.74
CA LEU A 60 -13.45 -0.63 1.61
C LEU A 60 -12.07 -0.99 2.16
N THR A 61 -11.88 -2.23 2.59
CA THR A 61 -10.59 -2.73 3.09
C THR A 61 -9.54 -2.71 1.99
N SER A 62 -9.91 -2.95 0.73
CA SER A 62 -9.01 -2.84 -0.43
C SER A 62 -8.53 -1.42 -0.68
N LEU A 63 -9.42 -0.44 -0.57
CA LEU A 63 -9.04 0.97 -0.67
C LEU A 63 -8.14 1.39 0.50
N LEU A 64 -8.45 0.95 1.72
CA LEU A 64 -7.61 1.19 2.89
C LEU A 64 -6.25 0.51 2.77
N GLN A 65 -6.19 -0.75 2.33
CA GLN A 65 -4.96 -1.49 2.07
C GLN A 65 -4.08 -0.74 1.07
N PHE A 66 -4.67 -0.28 -0.04
CA PHE A 66 -3.96 0.49 -1.06
C PHE A 66 -3.43 1.80 -0.50
N LYS A 67 -4.27 2.56 0.24
CA LYS A 67 -3.85 3.80 0.89
C LYS A 67 -2.70 3.56 1.87
N LEU A 68 -2.87 2.66 2.84
CA LEU A 68 -1.88 2.39 3.88
C LEU A 68 -0.56 1.90 3.27
N THR A 69 -0.60 1.00 2.29
CA THR A 69 0.62 0.54 1.59
C THR A 69 1.36 1.71 0.94
N ASN A 70 0.62 2.61 0.29
CA ASN A 70 1.18 3.81 -0.33
C ASN A 70 1.70 4.81 0.69
N ASP A 71 1.05 4.97 1.84
CA ASP A 71 1.51 5.84 2.92
C ASP A 71 2.87 5.35 3.46
N TYR A 72 3.03 4.03 3.66
CA TYR A 72 4.32 3.44 4.04
C TYR A 72 5.39 3.69 2.98
N LEU A 73 5.09 3.45 1.71
CA LEU A 73 6.06 3.68 0.63
C LEU A 73 6.44 5.16 0.51
N TYR A 74 5.47 6.06 0.74
CA TYR A 74 5.68 7.49 0.57
C TYR A 74 6.68 8.07 1.56
N VAL A 75 6.67 7.60 2.81
CA VAL A 75 7.62 7.99 3.87
C VAL A 75 9.07 7.73 3.45
N TYR A 76 9.31 6.67 2.69
CA TYR A 76 10.64 6.24 2.25
C TYR A 76 10.92 6.59 0.78
N SER A 77 10.12 7.51 0.22
CA SER A 77 10.24 7.92 -1.18
C SER A 77 10.64 9.38 -1.32
N LEU A 78 11.48 9.68 -2.31
CA LEU A 78 11.82 11.06 -2.69
C LEU A 78 10.66 11.74 -3.40
N THR A 79 9.87 10.97 -4.16
CA THR A 79 8.74 11.48 -4.93
C THR A 79 7.69 10.39 -5.14
N ARG A 80 6.47 10.83 -5.45
CA ARG A 80 5.34 9.98 -5.84
C ARG A 80 4.62 10.58 -7.04
N THR A 81 3.91 9.73 -7.77
CA THR A 81 2.90 10.19 -8.73
C THR A 81 1.54 10.36 -8.06
N ASP A 82 0.62 11.00 -8.79
CA ASP A 82 -0.79 10.92 -8.47
C ASP A 82 -1.37 9.52 -8.73
N THR A 83 -2.63 9.35 -8.31
CA THR A 83 -3.35 8.08 -8.47
C THR A 83 -3.90 7.98 -9.88
N CYS A 84 -3.48 6.96 -10.61
CA CYS A 84 -3.93 6.71 -11.97
C CYS A 84 -4.72 5.41 -12.06
N LEU A 85 -5.68 5.34 -12.98
CA LEU A 85 -6.45 4.12 -13.27
C LEU A 85 -5.86 3.28 -14.40
N THR A 86 -5.06 3.90 -15.27
CA THR A 86 -4.48 3.28 -16.48
C THR A 86 -2.97 3.46 -16.51
N ALA A 87 -2.30 2.55 -17.22
CA ALA A 87 -0.86 2.65 -17.45
C ALA A 87 -0.48 3.96 -18.16
N SER A 88 -1.29 4.42 -19.12
CA SER A 88 -1.02 5.66 -19.86
C SER A 88 -1.05 6.90 -18.97
N CYS A 89 -2.02 6.99 -18.05
CA CYS A 89 -2.06 8.06 -17.04
C CYS A 89 -0.80 8.00 -16.17
N LEU A 90 -0.44 6.80 -15.69
CA LEU A 90 0.71 6.63 -14.81
C LEU A 90 2.01 7.02 -15.52
N VAL A 91 2.19 6.62 -16.78
CA VAL A 91 3.33 7.02 -17.62
C VAL A 91 3.41 8.53 -17.75
N SER A 92 2.30 9.19 -18.11
CA SER A 92 2.26 10.64 -18.24
C SER A 92 2.65 11.33 -16.92
N GLU A 93 2.16 10.84 -15.78
CA GLU A 93 2.52 11.39 -14.46
C GLU A 93 4.00 11.15 -14.11
N MET A 94 4.56 10.00 -14.50
CA MET A 94 5.98 9.71 -14.32
C MET A 94 6.87 10.59 -15.19
N GLU A 95 6.47 10.87 -16.43
CA GLU A 95 7.20 11.75 -17.36
C GLU A 95 7.15 13.22 -16.94
N ARG A 96 6.01 13.66 -16.36
CA ARG A 96 5.82 15.02 -15.83
C ARG A 96 6.57 15.27 -14.53
N ASN A 97 7.03 14.23 -13.84
CA ASN A 97 7.70 14.40 -12.55
C ASN A 97 9.12 14.96 -12.73
N GLU A 98 9.25 16.28 -12.59
CA GLU A 98 10.53 16.96 -12.77
C GLU A 98 11.54 16.65 -11.65
N TYR A 99 11.06 16.29 -10.46
CA TYR A 99 11.89 15.96 -9.30
C TYR A 99 12.63 14.63 -9.46
N TYR A 100 12.02 13.66 -10.14
CA TYR A 100 12.65 12.40 -10.49
C TYR A 100 12.24 11.97 -11.88
N LYS A 101 13.20 12.03 -12.81
CA LYS A 101 13.02 11.55 -14.19
C LYS A 101 12.99 10.04 -14.21
N PHE A 102 11.81 9.45 -14.06
CA PHE A 102 11.63 8.02 -14.16
C PHE A 102 12.10 7.52 -15.54
N ASN A 103 12.88 6.43 -15.58
CA ASN A 103 13.23 5.77 -16.84
C ASN A 103 12.05 4.93 -17.34
N VAL A 104 11.03 5.61 -17.86
CA VAL A 104 9.77 5.01 -18.32
C VAL A 104 10.01 3.94 -19.38
N THR A 105 10.93 4.16 -20.32
CA THR A 105 11.25 3.20 -21.38
C THR A 105 11.75 1.87 -20.81
N ALA A 106 12.63 1.91 -19.81
CA ALA A 106 13.11 0.69 -19.15
C ALA A 106 11.99 -0.01 -18.35
N ILE A 107 11.13 0.76 -17.67
CA ILE A 107 9.98 0.23 -16.92
C ILE A 107 9.01 -0.48 -17.85
N GLN A 108 8.63 0.15 -18.97
CA GLN A 108 7.74 -0.44 -19.97
C GLN A 108 8.33 -1.70 -20.59
N LYS A 109 9.65 -1.74 -20.83
CA LYS A 109 10.34 -2.93 -21.36
C LYS A 109 10.29 -4.11 -20.40
N LEU A 110 10.41 -3.88 -19.10
CA LEU A 110 10.29 -4.92 -18.07
C LEU A 110 8.82 -5.27 -17.77
N GLY A 111 7.88 -4.43 -18.23
CA GLY A 111 6.44 -4.58 -18.11
C GLY A 111 5.88 -3.79 -16.95
N MET A 112 4.64 -3.34 -17.07
CA MET A 112 3.95 -2.52 -16.07
C MET A 112 2.47 -2.93 -15.92
N PRO A 113 1.83 -2.63 -14.77
CA PRO A 113 0.41 -2.90 -14.60
C PRO A 113 -0.43 -2.06 -15.59
N ARG A 114 -1.44 -2.67 -16.20
CA ARG A 114 -2.24 -2.04 -17.27
C ARG A 114 -3.40 -1.19 -16.76
N PHE A 115 -4.13 -1.70 -15.77
CA PHE A 115 -5.36 -1.10 -15.24
C PHE A 115 -5.51 -1.37 -13.74
N GLY A 116 -6.17 -0.47 -13.03
CA GLY A 116 -6.44 -0.50 -11.60
C GLY A 116 -6.00 0.80 -10.93
N LEU A 117 -6.35 1.02 -9.67
CA LEU A 117 -5.80 2.16 -8.91
C LEU A 117 -4.31 1.95 -8.71
N MET A 118 -3.50 2.85 -9.26
CA MET A 118 -2.05 2.72 -9.32
C MET A 118 -1.35 4.01 -8.88
N ARG A 119 -0.18 3.85 -8.25
CA ARG A 119 0.75 4.94 -7.94
C ARG A 119 2.18 4.46 -8.13
N ALA A 120 3.07 5.36 -8.53
CA ALA A 120 4.50 5.10 -8.61
C ALA A 120 5.26 5.90 -7.54
N PHE A 121 6.33 5.31 -7.03
CA PHE A 121 7.19 5.87 -6.00
C PHE A 121 8.65 5.65 -6.37
N ARG A 122 9.50 6.60 -5.98
CA ARG A 122 10.94 6.42 -6.00
C ARG A 122 11.46 6.18 -4.58
N LEU A 123 11.69 4.91 -4.23
CA LEU A 123 12.26 4.54 -2.94
C LEU A 123 13.76 4.75 -2.93
N VAL A 124 14.22 5.59 -2.02
CA VAL A 124 15.65 5.83 -1.75
C VAL A 124 15.80 6.14 -0.27
N ASP A 125 16.24 5.16 0.51
CA ASP A 125 16.61 5.39 1.91
C ASP A 125 17.75 4.46 2.32
N LYS A 126 18.52 4.89 3.33
CA LYS A 126 19.65 4.17 3.90
C LYS A 126 19.62 4.30 5.42
N LYS A 127 19.45 3.17 6.10
CA LYS A 127 19.38 3.10 7.56
C LYS A 127 20.49 2.20 8.09
N PHE A 128 21.17 2.64 9.16
CA PHE A 128 22.13 1.79 9.85
C PHE A 128 21.38 0.78 10.73
N ASN A 129 21.57 -0.52 10.48
CA ASN A 129 21.02 -1.58 11.31
C ASN A 129 22.09 -2.07 12.29
N LYS A 130 21.89 -1.75 13.59
CA LYS A 130 22.77 -2.15 14.68
C LYS A 130 22.88 -3.67 14.85
N MET A 131 21.82 -4.42 14.55
CA MET A 131 21.79 -5.88 14.72
C MET A 131 22.55 -6.60 13.60
N LYS A 132 22.58 -6.04 12.39
CA LYS A 132 23.30 -6.60 11.24
C LYS A 132 24.71 -6.02 11.06
N PHE A 133 25.13 -5.08 11.91
CA PHE A 133 26.40 -4.34 11.79
C PHE A 133 26.64 -3.81 10.37
N GLY A 134 25.59 -3.27 9.74
CA GLY A 134 25.63 -2.83 8.35
C GLY A 134 24.56 -1.80 8.02
N TYR A 135 24.69 -1.16 6.85
CA TYR A 135 23.66 -0.28 6.32
C TYR A 135 22.68 -1.07 5.47
N GLU A 136 21.40 -1.00 5.81
CA GLU A 136 20.32 -1.42 4.94
C GLU A 136 20.00 -0.26 4.01
N GLN A 137 19.87 -0.55 2.72
CA GLN A 137 19.55 0.44 1.71
C GLN A 137 18.41 -0.08 0.85
N VAL A 138 17.41 0.77 0.65
CA VAL A 138 16.37 0.54 -0.35
C VAL A 138 16.59 1.49 -1.51
N ASN A 139 16.71 0.94 -2.72
CA ASN A 139 16.91 1.70 -3.95
C ASN A 139 16.08 1.07 -5.07
N ALA A 140 14.82 1.47 -5.18
CA ALA A 140 13.89 0.92 -6.16
C ALA A 140 12.94 1.99 -6.71
N VAL A 141 12.44 1.77 -7.92
CA VAL A 141 11.19 2.39 -8.39
C VAL A 141 10.08 1.40 -8.11
N VAL A 142 8.96 1.84 -7.55
CA VAL A 142 7.87 0.96 -7.15
C VAL A 142 6.58 1.43 -7.76
N ILE A 143 5.83 0.53 -8.40
CA ILE A 143 4.45 0.78 -8.82
C ILE A 143 3.53 -0.10 -7.99
N THR A 144 2.62 0.51 -7.25
CA THR A 144 1.56 -0.21 -6.55
C THR A 144 0.31 -0.26 -7.41
N ARG A 145 -0.44 -1.36 -7.30
CA ARG A 145 -1.75 -1.54 -7.93
C ARG A 145 -2.72 -2.17 -6.92
N SER A 146 -3.86 -1.55 -6.71
CA SER A 146 -4.97 -2.18 -5.96
C SER A 146 -5.61 -3.30 -6.79
N MET A 147 -5.82 -4.47 -6.17
CA MET A 147 -6.59 -5.59 -6.74
C MET A 147 -8.06 -5.50 -6.31
N PHE A 148 -8.66 -4.31 -6.38
CA PHE A 148 -10.06 -4.09 -6.02
C PHE A 148 -11.00 -5.10 -6.73
N PRO A 149 -11.98 -5.68 -6.01
CA PRO A 149 -12.41 -5.40 -4.63
C PRO A 149 -11.69 -6.24 -3.55
N LEU A 150 -10.66 -7.01 -3.90
CA LEU A 150 -9.92 -7.82 -2.93
C LEU A 150 -8.96 -6.94 -2.12
N PRO A 151 -8.79 -7.19 -0.80
CA PRO A 151 -7.92 -6.39 0.06
C PRO A 151 -6.45 -6.75 -0.14
N ILE A 152 -5.98 -6.58 -1.37
CA ILE A 152 -4.66 -6.92 -1.85
C ILE A 152 -4.13 -5.75 -2.68
N THR A 153 -2.91 -5.33 -2.38
CA THR A 153 -2.13 -4.40 -3.20
C THR A 153 -0.96 -5.16 -3.81
N GLU A 154 -0.93 -5.23 -5.13
CA GLU A 154 0.21 -5.74 -5.87
C GLU A 154 1.29 -4.66 -5.95
N VAL A 155 2.54 -5.06 -5.75
CA VAL A 155 3.70 -4.18 -5.76
C VAL A 155 4.66 -4.66 -6.83
N TRP A 156 4.93 -3.80 -7.80
CA TRP A 156 5.92 -3.98 -8.87
C TRP A 156 7.16 -3.20 -8.48
N SER A 157 8.19 -3.89 -8.04
CA SER A 157 9.46 -3.32 -7.62
C SER A 157 10.50 -3.44 -8.72
N TYR A 158 10.95 -2.31 -9.23
CA TYR A 158 11.98 -2.20 -10.24
C TYR A 158 13.29 -1.85 -9.55
N GLU A 159 14.25 -2.77 -9.58
CA GLU A 159 15.56 -2.57 -8.97
C GLU A 159 16.36 -1.54 -9.76
N VAL A 160 16.93 -0.58 -9.05
CA VAL A 160 17.75 0.49 -9.65
C VAL A 160 19.21 0.24 -9.32
N ASP A 161 20.08 0.35 -10.33
CA ASP A 161 21.52 0.19 -10.16
C ASP A 161 22.06 1.21 -9.14
N PRO A 162 22.83 0.79 -8.11
CA PRO A 162 23.41 1.71 -7.14
C PRO A 162 24.43 2.68 -7.76
N LYS A 163 25.00 2.36 -8.92
CA LYS A 163 25.98 3.22 -9.62
C LYS A 163 25.32 4.15 -10.64
N ASP A 164 24.17 3.77 -11.19
CA ASP A 164 23.42 4.57 -12.15
C ASP A 164 21.94 4.60 -11.76
N SER A 165 21.52 5.73 -11.19
CA SER A 165 20.16 5.94 -10.70
C SER A 165 19.08 5.87 -11.79
N HIS A 166 19.45 5.86 -13.08
CA HIS A 166 18.52 5.76 -14.19
C HIS A 166 18.45 4.35 -14.78
N LYS A 167 19.37 3.45 -14.39
CA LYS A 167 19.42 2.10 -14.93
C LYS A 167 18.60 1.15 -14.07
N ILE A 168 17.59 0.55 -14.69
CA ILE A 168 16.75 -0.47 -14.06
C ILE A 168 17.27 -1.85 -14.44
N THR A 169 17.60 -2.66 -13.44
CA THR A 169 18.28 -3.96 -13.63
C THR A 169 17.33 -5.14 -13.58
N GLY A 170 16.20 -5.02 -12.89
CA GLY A 170 15.27 -6.13 -12.69
C GLY A 170 13.89 -5.70 -12.23
N LEU A 171 12.96 -6.65 -12.26
CA LEU A 171 11.59 -6.51 -11.79
C LEU A 171 11.25 -7.66 -10.84
N LYS A 172 10.79 -7.32 -9.64
CA LYS A 172 10.22 -8.24 -8.65
C LYS A 172 8.77 -7.84 -8.38
N LYS A 173 7.89 -8.83 -8.28
CA LYS A 173 6.48 -8.63 -7.95
C LYS A 173 6.14 -9.33 -6.66
N PHE A 174 5.39 -8.66 -5.81
CA PHE A 174 4.85 -9.26 -4.59
C PHE A 174 3.53 -8.62 -4.21
N TYR A 175 2.88 -9.18 -3.18
CA TYR A 175 1.57 -8.76 -2.74
C TYR A 175 1.59 -8.35 -1.27
N VAL A 176 0.92 -7.25 -0.98
CA VAL A 176 0.56 -6.84 0.38
C VAL A 176 -0.91 -7.13 0.56
N TYR A 177 -1.26 -7.98 1.52
CA TYR A 177 -2.61 -8.54 1.64
C TYR A 177 -3.09 -8.57 3.09
N TYR A 178 -4.40 -8.41 3.27
CA TYR A 178 -5.07 -8.58 4.55
C TYR A 178 -4.96 -10.03 5.07
N PRO A 179 -4.79 -10.26 6.39
CA PRO A 179 -4.74 -9.30 7.49
C PRO A 179 -3.32 -8.91 7.91
N TYR A 180 -2.34 -8.86 7.00
CA TYR A 180 -0.99 -8.48 7.39
C TYR A 180 -0.82 -6.96 7.37
N ASN A 181 -0.10 -6.43 8.36
CA ASN A 181 0.30 -5.02 8.35
C ASN A 181 1.16 -4.74 7.09
N PRO A 182 0.85 -3.71 6.28
CA PRO A 182 1.61 -3.36 5.09
C PRO A 182 3.10 -3.16 5.34
N GLY A 183 3.47 -2.46 6.43
CA GLY A 183 4.87 -2.21 6.78
C GLY A 183 5.65 -3.51 7.05
N THR A 184 5.02 -4.50 7.68
CA THR A 184 5.67 -5.80 7.94
C THR A 184 5.98 -6.55 6.66
N LEU A 185 5.04 -6.60 5.70
CA LEU A 185 5.27 -7.28 4.42
C LEU A 185 6.31 -6.53 3.58
N LEU A 186 6.21 -5.20 3.48
CA LEU A 186 7.22 -4.39 2.80
C LEU A 186 8.60 -4.62 3.39
N SER A 187 8.72 -4.64 4.72
CA SER A 187 10.00 -4.85 5.39
C SER A 187 10.62 -6.20 5.09
N ARG A 188 9.80 -7.26 5.05
CA ARG A 188 10.24 -8.61 4.70
C ARG A 188 10.74 -8.70 3.26
N PHE A 189 10.07 -8.03 2.32
CA PHE A 189 10.44 -8.12 0.89
C PHE A 189 11.67 -7.32 0.52
N TYR A 190 11.89 -6.18 1.17
CA TYR A 190 13.05 -5.32 0.89
C TYR A 190 14.24 -5.55 1.82
N ASP A 191 14.09 -6.40 2.85
CA ASP A 191 15.06 -6.55 3.96
C ASP A 191 15.50 -5.20 4.55
N PHE A 192 14.53 -4.28 4.66
CA PHE A 192 14.68 -2.90 5.11
C PHE A 192 13.48 -2.55 5.98
N GLU A 193 13.69 -1.94 7.14
CA GLU A 193 12.59 -1.66 8.08
C GLU A 193 11.68 -0.49 7.63
N PHE A 194 10.45 -0.81 7.19
CA PHE A 194 9.38 0.15 6.91
C PHE A 194 8.54 0.41 8.16
N THR A 195 8.87 1.48 8.87
CA THR A 195 8.14 1.98 10.04
C THR A 195 7.41 3.27 9.71
N MET A 196 6.18 3.42 10.22
CA MET A 196 5.48 4.69 10.17
C MET A 196 6.01 5.55 11.34
N PHE A 197 6.61 6.71 11.05
CA PHE A 197 6.99 7.64 12.11
C PHE A 197 5.79 8.52 12.48
N LEU A 198 5.56 8.66 13.79
CA LEU A 198 4.47 9.45 14.36
C LEU A 198 5.06 10.82 14.75
N TRP A 199 4.66 11.88 14.05
CA TRP A 199 5.13 13.24 14.33
C TRP A 199 3.94 14.17 14.57
N ASP A 200 3.23 13.96 15.70
CA ASP A 200 2.18 14.91 16.14
C ASP A 200 1.79 14.80 17.62
N ILE A 201 2.68 14.31 18.50
CA ILE A 201 2.46 14.33 19.97
C ILE A 201 3.18 15.53 20.62
N GLY A 202 3.62 16.49 19.80
CA GLY A 202 4.40 17.65 20.21
C GLY A 202 3.69 18.97 19.90
N GLY A 203 2.39 19.07 20.17
CA GLY A 203 1.69 20.34 20.19
C GLY A 203 2.18 21.20 21.35
N ALA A 204 3.27 21.95 21.13
CA ALA A 204 3.53 23.15 21.90
C ALA A 204 2.58 24.25 21.38
N PRO A 205 1.74 24.87 22.24
CA PRO A 205 1.05 26.09 21.86
C PRO A 205 2.09 27.21 21.81
N GLY A 206 2.27 27.80 20.64
CA GLY A 206 3.05 29.02 20.42
C GLY A 206 2.23 29.99 19.59
#